data_AF-A0A7W0PVQ5-F1
#
_entry.id   AF-A0A7W0PVQ5-F1
#
_cell.length_a   1.000
_cell.length_b   1.000
_cell.length_c   1.000
_cell.angle_alpha   90.00
_cell.angle_beta   90.00
_cell.angle_gamma   90.00
#
_symmetry.space_group_name_H-M   'P 1'
#
loop_
_entity.id
_entity.type
_entity.pdbx_description
1 polymer ?
#
loop_
_entity_poly.entity_id
_entity_poly.type
_entity_poly.pdbx_seq_one_letter_code
_entity_poly.pdbx_strand_id
1 'polypeptide(L)'
;MENRLMAAIDRFLPEWDVNEMHEIVVEAAPGEALAAALAAPAAPDVVRALLRLRGLGAAGSIEDLMLGMGFALLAREPGEVVFGASGKPWLPRGATSSFDAAPAGSVRMVANFLAEQLPDGRTRLLTETRVAAVDENARRAFRRYWRVIGPFSAFIRRRWLASVRRSLLART
;
A
#
# COMPACT_ATOMS: atom_id res chain seq x y z
N MET A 1 -15.51 13.84 -6.53
CA MET A 1 -14.24 13.28 -7.02
C MET A 1 -13.30 14.48 -7.13
N GLU A 2 -12.71 14.82 -5.99
CA GLU A 2 -11.93 16.05 -5.82
C GLU A 2 -10.63 15.97 -6.62
N ASN A 3 -10.18 17.12 -7.08
CA ASN A 3 -9.19 17.37 -8.11
C ASN A 3 -7.80 16.85 -7.73
N ARG A 4 -7.58 15.53 -7.80
CA ARG A 4 -6.26 14.92 -7.71
C ARG A 4 -5.60 15.07 -9.08
N LEU A 5 -4.51 15.83 -9.15
CA LEU A 5 -3.59 15.76 -10.29
C LEU A 5 -3.23 14.28 -10.51
N MET A 6 -3.36 13.79 -11.74
CA MET A 6 -3.26 12.36 -12.12
C MET A 6 -2.12 11.66 -11.38
N ALA A 7 -2.46 10.86 -10.37
CA ALA A 7 -1.46 10.16 -9.58
C ALA A 7 -0.86 9.04 -10.41
N ALA A 8 0.40 8.69 -10.18
CA ALA A 8 1.09 7.64 -10.90
C ALA A 8 0.32 6.30 -10.82
N ILE A 9 -0.35 6.02 -9.70
CA ILE A 9 -1.21 4.85 -9.53
C ILE A 9 -2.34 4.74 -10.57
N ASP A 10 -2.85 5.87 -11.10
CA ASP A 10 -3.90 5.90 -12.12
C ASP A 10 -3.41 5.33 -13.46
N ARG A 11 -2.10 5.40 -13.76
CA ARG A 11 -1.52 4.82 -14.97
C ARG A 11 -1.47 3.30 -14.94
N PHE A 12 -1.41 2.69 -13.74
CA PHE A 12 -1.24 1.25 -13.58
C PHE A 12 -2.55 0.52 -13.33
N LEU A 13 -3.48 1.13 -12.59
CA LEU A 13 -4.78 0.53 -12.31
C LEU A 13 -5.89 1.60 -12.26
N PRO A 14 -6.35 2.09 -13.43
CA PRO A 14 -7.41 3.11 -13.53
C PRO A 14 -8.80 2.57 -13.20
N GLU A 15 -9.01 1.26 -13.34
CA GLU A 15 -10.24 0.57 -12.97
C GLU A 15 -9.95 -0.46 -11.89
N TRP A 16 -10.81 -0.54 -10.88
CA TRP A 16 -10.60 -1.41 -9.72
C TRP A 16 -11.92 -1.99 -9.20
N ASP A 17 -11.84 -3.20 -8.65
CA ASP A 17 -12.95 -3.85 -7.95
C ASP A 17 -12.99 -3.46 -6.46
N VAL A 18 -11.84 -3.11 -5.90
CA VAL A 18 -11.66 -2.72 -4.50
C VAL A 18 -10.67 -1.57 -4.43
N ASN A 19 -10.98 -0.60 -3.59
CA ASN A 19 -10.12 0.53 -3.24
C ASN A 19 -10.12 0.70 -1.73
N GLU A 20 -8.94 0.86 -1.14
CA GLU A 20 -8.75 1.20 0.27
C GLU A 20 -7.77 2.37 0.37
N MET A 21 -8.15 3.43 1.09
CA MET A 21 -7.35 4.64 1.24
C MET A 21 -7.26 5.06 2.70
N HIS A 22 -6.06 5.49 3.11
CA HIS A 22 -5.82 6.10 4.40
C HIS A 22 -4.84 7.25 4.29
N GLU A 23 -5.00 8.24 5.14
CA GLU A 23 -4.16 9.44 5.11
C GLU A 23 -3.91 10.00 6.50
N ILE A 24 -2.87 10.81 6.58
CA ILE A 24 -2.57 11.70 7.68
C ILE A 24 -2.03 13.02 7.14
N VAL A 25 -2.21 14.09 7.90
CA VAL A 25 -1.46 15.33 7.71
C VAL A 25 -0.26 15.33 8.65
N VAL A 26 0.89 15.79 8.15
CA VAL A 26 2.18 15.89 8.86
C VAL A 26 2.86 17.23 8.58
N GLU A 27 3.63 17.71 9.56
CA GLU A 27 4.44 18.91 9.46
C GLU A 27 5.84 18.57 8.93
N ALA A 28 5.91 18.21 7.65
CA ALA A 28 7.15 17.88 6.96
C ALA A 28 7.01 18.21 5.47
N ALA A 29 8.13 18.41 4.78
CA ALA A 29 8.13 18.55 3.32
C ALA A 29 7.68 17.24 2.63
N PRO A 30 7.06 17.28 1.43
CA PRO A 30 6.53 16.08 0.78
C PRO A 30 7.54 14.94 0.61
N GLY A 31 8.75 15.27 0.14
CA GLY A 31 9.83 14.29 -0.03
C GLY A 31 10.29 13.67 1.29
N GLU A 32 10.30 14.45 2.38
CA GLU A 32 10.63 13.93 3.71
C GLU A 32 9.54 13.01 4.24
N ALA A 33 8.27 13.41 4.12
CA ALA A 33 7.14 12.59 4.53
C ALA A 33 7.10 11.26 3.77
N LEU A 34 7.36 11.28 2.46
CA LEU A 34 7.44 10.10 1.62
C LEU A 34 8.61 9.19 2.01
N ALA A 35 9.80 9.76 2.22
CA ALA A 35 10.96 9.00 2.68
C ALA A 35 10.73 8.36 4.05
N ALA A 36 10.14 9.11 4.99
CA ALA A 36 9.76 8.59 6.31
C ALA A 36 8.70 7.49 6.21
N ALA A 37 7.78 7.57 5.25
CA ALA A 37 6.79 6.52 4.98
C ALA A 37 7.44 5.23 4.52
N LEU A 38 8.32 5.29 3.52
CA LEU A 38 8.96 4.10 2.97
C LEU A 38 9.92 3.45 3.98
N ALA A 39 10.63 4.27 4.77
CA ALA A 39 11.58 3.83 5.79
C ALA A 39 10.93 3.41 7.11
N ALA A 40 9.63 3.66 7.32
CA ALA A 40 8.96 3.31 8.56
C ALA A 40 9.01 1.79 8.78
N PRO A 41 9.06 1.33 10.04
CA PRO A 41 9.04 -0.11 10.34
C PRO A 41 7.82 -0.79 9.70
N ALA A 42 8.03 -1.89 8.99
CA ALA A 42 6.96 -2.69 8.41
C ALA A 42 6.00 -3.28 9.47
N ALA A 43 6.51 -3.50 10.68
CA ALA A 43 5.82 -4.27 11.71
C ALA A 43 5.83 -3.58 13.08
N PRO A 44 5.19 -2.40 13.21
CA PRO A 44 5.06 -1.73 14.50
C PRO A 44 4.08 -2.50 15.39
N ASP A 45 4.46 -2.73 16.65
CA ASP A 45 3.60 -3.28 17.70
C ASP A 45 2.88 -4.59 17.26
N VAL A 46 1.54 -4.61 17.38
CA VAL A 46 0.66 -5.74 17.02
C VAL A 46 0.71 -6.12 15.54
N VAL A 47 1.16 -5.23 14.63
CA VAL A 47 1.32 -5.56 13.20
C VAL A 47 2.28 -6.72 13.00
N ARG A 48 3.31 -6.83 13.85
CA ARG A 48 4.26 -7.97 13.84
C ARG A 48 3.54 -9.31 13.98
N ALA A 49 2.57 -9.40 14.88
CA ALA A 49 1.80 -10.63 15.08
C ALA A 49 0.93 -10.95 13.86
N LEU A 50 0.28 -9.94 13.29
CA LEU A 50 -0.57 -10.10 12.09
C LEU A 50 0.23 -10.57 10.87
N LEU A 51 1.41 -9.97 10.63
CA LEU A 51 2.28 -10.38 9.52
C LEU A 51 2.81 -11.80 9.71
N ARG A 52 3.23 -12.16 10.93
CA ARG A 52 3.67 -13.54 11.24
C ARG A 52 2.57 -14.56 11.05
N LEU A 53 1.34 -14.26 11.49
CA LEU A 53 0.17 -15.12 11.27
C LEU A 53 -0.11 -15.33 9.78
N ARG A 54 0.20 -14.33 8.94
CA ARG A 54 0.10 -14.43 7.48
C ARG A 54 1.26 -15.20 6.84
N GLY A 55 2.28 -15.58 7.61
CA GLY A 55 3.51 -16.22 7.13
C GLY A 55 4.48 -15.25 6.45
N LEU A 56 4.37 -13.95 6.75
CA LEU A 56 5.22 -12.90 6.22
C LEU A 56 6.32 -12.51 7.20
N GLY A 57 7.44 -12.02 6.65
CA GLY A 57 8.48 -11.38 7.43
C GLY A 57 7.96 -10.13 8.16
N ALA A 58 8.52 -9.84 9.33
CA ALA A 58 8.13 -8.71 10.18
C ALA A 58 9.34 -7.84 10.58
N ALA A 59 10.37 -7.85 9.74
CA ALA A 59 11.59 -7.05 9.90
C ALA A 59 11.74 -6.11 8.71
N GLY A 60 12.54 -5.06 8.86
CA GLY A 60 12.79 -4.06 7.83
C GLY A 60 11.72 -2.96 7.76
N SER A 61 11.89 -2.15 6.72
CA SER A 61 11.03 -1.03 6.37
C SER A 61 9.78 -1.47 5.61
N ILE A 62 8.80 -0.57 5.46
CA ILE A 62 7.61 -0.86 4.64
C ILE A 62 8.00 -1.16 3.19
N GLU A 63 9.00 -0.46 2.64
CA GLU A 63 9.53 -0.77 1.31
C GLU A 63 10.10 -2.19 1.24
N ASP A 64 10.90 -2.61 2.23
CA ASP A 64 11.42 -3.98 2.31
C ASP A 64 10.30 -5.02 2.35
N LEU A 65 9.21 -4.72 3.08
CA LEU A 65 8.04 -5.61 3.13
C LEU A 65 7.33 -5.70 1.77
N MET A 66 7.12 -4.58 1.08
CA MET A 66 6.48 -4.59 -0.25
C MET A 66 7.28 -5.45 -1.23
N LEU A 67 8.59 -5.22 -1.30
CA LEU A 67 9.50 -5.98 -2.15
C LEU A 67 9.55 -7.46 -1.73
N GLY A 68 9.61 -7.74 -0.42
CA GLY A 68 9.62 -9.09 0.13
C GLY A 68 8.31 -9.87 -0.08
N MET A 69 7.18 -9.18 -0.29
CA MET A 69 5.91 -9.79 -0.70
C MET A 69 5.84 -10.07 -2.22
N GLY A 70 6.85 -9.67 -2.99
CA GLY A 70 6.88 -9.82 -4.44
C GLY A 70 6.20 -8.69 -5.20
N PHE A 71 5.96 -7.54 -4.55
CA PHE A 71 5.58 -6.33 -5.28
C PHE A 71 6.82 -5.72 -5.93
N ALA A 72 6.71 -5.37 -7.22
CA ALA A 72 7.72 -4.61 -7.92
C ALA A 72 7.48 -3.11 -7.73
N LEU A 73 8.56 -2.33 -7.72
CA LEU A 73 8.50 -0.87 -7.84
C LEU A 73 8.07 -0.51 -9.26
N LEU A 74 6.87 0.03 -9.43
CA LEU A 74 6.30 0.42 -10.73
C LEU A 74 6.61 1.87 -11.09
N ALA A 75 6.60 2.77 -10.10
CA ALA A 75 6.96 4.17 -10.28
C ALA A 75 7.59 4.74 -9.00
N ARG A 76 8.55 5.64 -9.19
CA ARG A 76 9.14 6.47 -8.14
C ARG A 76 9.25 7.90 -8.65
N GLU A 77 8.33 8.74 -8.20
CA GLU A 77 8.24 10.16 -8.48
C GLU A 77 8.57 10.95 -7.20
N PRO A 78 8.86 12.27 -7.29
CA PRO A 78 9.24 13.05 -6.11
C PRO A 78 8.20 13.05 -4.98
N GLY A 79 6.91 12.95 -5.32
CA GLY A 79 5.80 12.91 -4.36
C GLY A 79 5.12 11.55 -4.24
N GLU A 80 5.47 10.55 -5.06
CA GLU A 80 4.73 9.29 -5.10
C GLU A 80 5.63 8.08 -5.36
N VAL A 81 5.39 6.99 -4.62
CA VAL A 81 5.94 5.67 -4.94
C VAL A 81 4.80 4.69 -5.14
N VAL A 82 4.84 3.95 -6.25
CA VAL A 82 3.83 2.93 -6.60
C VAL A 82 4.49 1.56 -6.65
N PHE A 83 3.91 0.62 -5.92
CA PHE A 83 4.24 -0.79 -5.94
C PHE A 83 3.13 -1.58 -6.64
N GLY A 84 3.47 -2.67 -7.32
CA GLY A 84 2.46 -3.55 -7.91
C GLY A 84 2.89 -4.99 -8.07
N ALA A 85 1.89 -5.87 -8.02
CA ALA A 85 2.03 -7.30 -8.24
C ALA A 85 0.75 -7.84 -8.88
N SER A 86 0.82 -9.06 -9.41
CA SER A 86 -0.35 -9.89 -9.62
C SER A 86 -0.27 -11.14 -8.76
N GLY A 87 -1.39 -11.82 -8.50
CA GLY A 87 -1.36 -13.06 -7.74
C GLY A 87 -2.69 -13.46 -7.12
N LYS A 88 -2.64 -14.47 -6.25
CA LYS A 88 -3.81 -15.03 -5.55
C LYS A 88 -3.63 -14.80 -4.06
N PRO A 89 -3.91 -13.58 -3.54
CA PRO A 89 -3.65 -13.22 -2.16
C PRO A 89 -4.44 -14.03 -1.14
N TRP A 90 -5.44 -14.82 -1.54
CA TRP A 90 -6.17 -15.75 -0.66
C TRP A 90 -5.47 -17.11 -0.50
N LEU A 91 -4.40 -17.38 -1.24
CA LEU A 91 -3.58 -18.58 -1.06
C LEU A 91 -2.44 -18.32 -0.05
N PRO A 92 -1.83 -19.39 0.51
CA PRO A 92 -0.63 -19.27 1.33
C PRO A 92 0.49 -18.53 0.58
N ARG A 93 1.16 -17.59 1.26
CA ARG A 93 2.22 -16.72 0.71
C ARG A 93 1.80 -15.86 -0.51
N GLY A 94 0.51 -15.75 -0.80
CA GLY A 94 -0.04 -14.84 -1.80
C GLY A 94 0.17 -15.24 -3.28
N ALA A 95 0.96 -16.29 -3.55
CA ALA A 95 1.29 -16.78 -4.89
C ALA A 95 1.50 -15.62 -5.89
N THR A 96 2.38 -14.68 -5.50
CA THR A 96 2.63 -13.46 -6.26
C THR A 96 3.42 -13.74 -7.53
N SER A 97 3.18 -12.90 -8.53
CA SER A 97 3.79 -12.91 -9.86
C SER A 97 4.03 -11.47 -10.30
N SER A 98 4.76 -11.28 -11.40
CA SER A 98 4.97 -9.94 -11.95
C SER A 98 3.63 -9.24 -12.22
N PHE A 99 3.60 -7.92 -12.10
CA PHE A 99 2.40 -7.13 -12.25
C PHE A 99 1.69 -7.38 -13.61
N ASP A 100 2.46 -7.48 -14.68
CA ASP A 100 1.93 -7.66 -16.04
C ASP A 100 1.43 -9.08 -16.33
N ALA A 101 2.03 -10.11 -15.70
CA ALA A 101 1.71 -11.50 -15.98
C ALA A 101 0.23 -11.85 -15.73
N ALA A 102 -0.34 -11.33 -14.64
CA ALA A 102 -1.75 -11.38 -14.30
C ALA A 102 -2.49 -12.64 -14.78
N PRO A 103 -2.09 -13.83 -14.33
CA PRO A 103 -2.64 -15.09 -14.83
C PRO A 103 -4.13 -15.23 -14.53
N ALA A 104 -4.83 -16.08 -15.28
CA ALA A 104 -6.22 -16.40 -15.01
C ALA A 104 -6.45 -16.85 -13.55
N GLY A 105 -7.57 -16.40 -12.99
CA GLY A 105 -7.95 -16.62 -11.60
C GLY A 105 -7.16 -15.81 -10.59
N SER A 106 -6.41 -14.78 -11.01
CA SER A 106 -5.63 -13.89 -10.14
C SER A 106 -6.19 -12.47 -10.09
N VAL A 107 -5.59 -11.62 -9.26
CA VAL A 107 -5.86 -10.18 -9.21
C VAL A 107 -4.58 -9.41 -9.51
N ARG A 108 -4.71 -8.23 -10.15
CA ARG A 108 -3.69 -7.17 -10.12
C ARG A 108 -3.89 -6.34 -8.86
N MET A 109 -2.80 -6.01 -8.20
CA MET A 109 -2.77 -5.21 -6.98
C MET A 109 -1.77 -4.09 -7.18
N VAL A 110 -2.17 -2.86 -6.90
CA VAL A 110 -1.27 -1.72 -6.78
C VAL A 110 -1.45 -1.08 -5.41
N ALA A 111 -0.35 -0.62 -4.82
CA ALA A 111 -0.36 0.16 -3.60
C ALA A 111 0.61 1.33 -3.74
N ASN A 112 0.20 2.53 -3.33
CA ASN A 112 1.08 3.69 -3.36
C ASN A 112 1.30 4.31 -1.98
N PHE A 113 2.32 5.16 -1.92
CA PHE A 113 2.49 6.22 -0.93
C PHE A 113 2.58 7.52 -1.70
N LEU A 114 1.67 8.46 -1.43
CA LEU A 114 1.62 9.77 -2.08
C LEU A 114 1.70 10.85 -1.01
N ALA A 115 2.60 11.80 -1.20
CA ALA A 115 2.83 12.97 -0.37
C ALA A 115 2.51 14.23 -1.19
N GLU A 116 1.44 14.92 -0.81
CA GLU A 116 0.97 16.14 -1.47
C GLU A 116 1.14 17.33 -0.53
N GLN A 117 1.72 18.42 -1.03
CA GLN A 117 1.80 19.67 -0.28
C GLN A 117 0.41 20.32 -0.19
N LEU A 118 0.02 20.71 1.02
CA LEU A 118 -1.21 21.44 1.29
C LEU A 118 -0.97 22.96 1.20
N PRO A 119 -2.03 23.76 0.96
CA PRO A 119 -1.90 25.22 0.88
C PRO A 119 -1.34 25.89 2.14
N ASP A 120 -1.47 25.25 3.29
CA ASP A 120 -0.96 25.74 4.58
C ASP A 120 0.50 25.33 4.86
N GLY A 121 1.18 24.75 3.87
CA GLY A 121 2.59 24.34 3.97
C GLY A 121 2.81 22.96 4.59
N ARG A 122 1.77 22.31 5.13
CA ARG A 122 1.85 20.92 5.63
C ARG A 122 1.82 19.93 4.47
N THR A 123 2.06 18.66 4.76
CA THR A 123 1.95 17.57 3.79
C THR A 123 0.82 16.62 4.15
N ARG A 124 -0.03 16.31 3.17
CA ARG A 124 -0.95 15.17 3.21
C ARG A 124 -0.20 13.94 2.71
N LEU A 125 0.03 12.98 3.61
CA LEU A 125 0.60 11.68 3.27
C LEU A 125 -0.53 10.65 3.25
N LEU A 126 -0.69 9.98 2.11
CA LEU A 126 -1.72 8.97 1.91
C LEU A 126 -1.14 7.66 1.37
N THR A 127 -1.84 6.58 1.69
CA THR A 127 -1.66 5.27 1.05
C THR A 127 -2.96 4.88 0.39
N GLU A 128 -2.88 4.50 -0.88
CA GLU A 128 -4.00 3.91 -1.61
C GLU A 128 -3.66 2.48 -2.00
N THR A 129 -4.64 1.60 -2.01
CA THR A 129 -4.53 0.25 -2.54
C THR A 129 -5.69 -0.04 -3.44
N ARG A 130 -5.38 -0.47 -4.66
CA ARG A 130 -6.38 -0.86 -5.64
C ARG A 130 -6.16 -2.30 -6.05
N VAL A 131 -7.26 -3.01 -6.24
CA VAL A 131 -7.24 -4.39 -6.71
C VAL A 131 -8.24 -4.56 -7.83
N ALA A 132 -7.81 -5.16 -8.93
CA ALA A 132 -8.64 -5.51 -10.06
C ALA A 132 -8.49 -7.01 -10.36
N ALA A 133 -9.61 -7.71 -10.44
CA ALA A 133 -9.64 -9.11 -10.80
C ALA A 133 -9.41 -9.31 -12.29
N VAL A 134 -8.60 -10.31 -12.63
CA VAL A 134 -8.34 -10.70 -14.03
C VAL A 134 -9.59 -11.35 -14.65
N ASP A 135 -10.35 -12.08 -13.84
CA ASP A 135 -11.61 -12.68 -14.25
C ASP A 135 -12.64 -12.71 -13.12
N GLU A 136 -13.85 -13.13 -13.46
CA GLU A 136 -14.98 -13.14 -12.55
C GLU A 136 -14.82 -14.17 -11.40
N ASN A 137 -14.05 -15.25 -11.62
CA ASN A 137 -13.76 -16.22 -10.56
C ASN A 137 -12.81 -15.60 -9.51
N ALA A 138 -11.78 -14.92 -9.97
CA ALA A 138 -10.88 -14.14 -9.11
C ALA A 138 -11.63 -13.04 -8.37
N ARG A 139 -12.56 -12.34 -9.02
CA ARG A 139 -13.39 -11.29 -8.40
C ARG A 139 -14.16 -11.84 -7.21
N ARG A 140 -14.84 -12.98 -7.38
CA ARG A 140 -15.59 -13.64 -6.30
C ARG A 140 -14.69 -14.12 -5.17
N ALA A 141 -13.56 -14.75 -5.50
CA ALA A 141 -12.60 -15.22 -4.51
C ALA A 141 -12.00 -14.06 -3.69
N PHE A 142 -11.57 -13.00 -4.38
CA PHE A 142 -10.99 -11.81 -3.76
C PHE A 142 -12.00 -11.10 -2.87
N ARG A 143 -13.26 -10.91 -3.31
CA ARG A 143 -14.29 -10.27 -2.48
C ARG A 143 -14.56 -11.04 -1.19
N ARG A 144 -14.61 -12.37 -1.23
CA ARG A 144 -14.78 -13.22 -0.03
C ARG A 144 -13.60 -13.07 0.92
N TYR A 145 -12.38 -13.15 0.39
CA TYR A 145 -11.14 -12.95 1.14
C TYR A 145 -11.08 -11.54 1.77
N TRP A 146 -11.39 -10.51 0.98
CA TRP A 146 -11.30 -9.11 1.38
C TRP A 146 -12.30 -8.74 2.48
N ARG A 147 -13.49 -9.36 2.52
CA ARG A 147 -14.44 -9.16 3.62
C ARG A 147 -13.86 -9.54 4.98
N VAL A 148 -12.98 -10.54 5.03
CA VAL A 148 -12.34 -11.00 6.27
C VAL A 148 -11.03 -10.25 6.52
N ILE A 149 -10.20 -10.10 5.49
CA ILE A 149 -8.83 -9.59 5.64
C ILE A 149 -8.74 -8.06 5.49
N GLY A 150 -9.66 -7.44 4.75
CA GLY A 150 -9.70 -5.99 4.50
C GLY A 150 -9.61 -5.15 5.79
N PRO A 151 -10.39 -5.43 6.85
CA PRO A 151 -10.28 -4.70 8.12
C PRO A 151 -8.88 -4.76 8.76
N PHE A 152 -8.20 -5.91 8.68
CA PHE A 152 -6.84 -6.06 9.18
C PHE A 152 -5.82 -5.34 8.30
N SER A 153 -6.01 -5.37 6.98
CA SER A 153 -5.20 -4.59 6.04
C SER A 153 -5.30 -3.10 6.32
N ALA A 154 -6.53 -2.59 6.49
CA ALA A 154 -6.78 -1.20 6.84
C ALA A 154 -6.13 -0.81 8.18
N PHE A 155 -6.24 -1.68 9.18
CA PHE A 155 -5.59 -1.49 10.46
C PHE A 155 -4.06 -1.39 10.34
N ILE A 156 -3.42 -2.28 9.58
CA ILE A 156 -1.98 -2.24 9.33
C ILE A 156 -1.57 -0.90 8.69
N ARG A 157 -2.29 -0.44 7.67
CA ARG A 157 -1.98 0.84 7.00
C ARG A 157 -2.11 2.03 7.94
N ARG A 158 -3.14 2.06 8.79
CA ARG A 158 -3.29 3.10 9.82
C ARG A 158 -2.14 3.06 10.83
N ARG A 159 -1.67 1.87 11.23
CA ARG A 159 -0.51 1.73 12.13
C ARG A 159 0.79 2.20 11.48
N TRP A 160 0.99 1.96 10.17
CA TRP A 160 2.10 2.52 9.41
C TRP A 160 2.08 4.04 9.44
N LEU A 161 0.98 4.67 9.01
CA LEU A 161 0.86 6.13 9.02
C LEU A 161 1.06 6.71 10.43
N ALA A 162 0.49 6.08 11.46
CA ALA A 162 0.71 6.50 12.84
C ALA A 162 2.19 6.40 13.26
N SER A 163 2.93 5.41 12.73
CA SER A 163 4.37 5.28 12.97
C SER A 163 5.16 6.41 12.29
N VAL A 164 4.80 6.76 11.05
CA VAL A 164 5.42 7.86 10.30
C VAL A 164 5.22 9.18 11.02
N ARG A 165 3.99 9.46 11.47
CA ARG A 165 3.70 10.67 12.25
C ARG A 165 4.58 10.76 13.50
N ARG A 166 4.72 9.65 14.24
CA ARG A 166 5.57 9.62 15.44
C ARG A 166 7.04 9.86 15.11
N SER A 167 7.57 9.27 14.03
CA SER A 167 8.97 9.46 13.66
C SER A 167 9.28 10.88 13.21
N LEU A 168 8.34 11.55 12.52
CA LEU A 168 8.51 12.94 12.11
C LEU A 168 8.47 13.90 13.32
N LEU A 169 7.56 13.67 14.27
CA LEU A 169 7.49 14.48 15.49
C LEU A 169 8.71 14.33 16.41
N ALA A 170 9.34 13.15 16.42
CA ALA A 170 10.54 12.90 17.24
C ALA A 170 11.81 13.56 16.69
N ARG A 171 11.76 14.17 15.50
CA ARG A 171 12.88 14.86 14.85
C ARG A 171 12.86 16.38 15.09
N THR A 172 11.78 16.90 15.65
CA THR A 172 11.60 18.31 16.03
C THR A 172 12.09 18.53 17.45
#